data_AF-K1ZQE8-F1
#
_entry.id   AF-K1ZQE8-F1
#
_cell.length_a   1.000
_cell.length_b   1.000
_cell.length_c   1.000
_cell.angle_alpha   90.00
_cell.angle_beta   90.00
_cell.angle_gamma   90.00
#
_symmetry.space_group_name_H-M   'P 1'
#
loop_
_entity.id
_entity.type
_entity.pdbx_description
1 polymer ?
#
loop_
_entity_poly.entity_id
_entity_poly.type
_entity_poly.pdbx_seq_one_letter_code
_entity_poly.pdbx_strand_id
1 'polypeptide(L)'
;NATGTTPSSPALAKRLQQIEIWPMLTFKTAGLRISMWFLVPVALATGMLAATIAVGGFIGVPGLMYIIGATSIVASASELVIAFVMGLGGTLIWAYYGTVDIRLVMIILAGSLFGVQLGAIGTTYVKEYMIKYVMATIMLIVAVSRFFAIPKYLNELQVTALADSSVALMTQISFYVMCFALLTGATIILVNLFKARSQEKAAAVPAPAGG
;
A
#
# COMPACT_ATOMS: atom_id res chain seq x y z
N ASN A 1 17.74 -20.78 -26.10
CA ASN A 1 16.76 -21.39 -25.18
C ASN A 1 16.64 -20.58 -23.91
N ALA A 2 15.58 -19.77 -23.81
CA ALA A 2 15.18 -19.09 -22.58
C ALA A 2 13.66 -18.88 -22.59
N THR A 3 12.93 -20.00 -22.60
CA THR A 3 11.49 -20.04 -22.30
C THR A 3 11.32 -19.83 -20.79
N GLY A 4 11.51 -18.59 -20.35
CA GLY A 4 11.05 -18.13 -19.05
C GLY A 4 9.58 -17.76 -19.17
N THR A 5 8.74 -18.43 -18.39
CA THR A 5 7.30 -18.21 -18.28
C THR A 5 7.00 -16.73 -18.02
N THR A 6 6.61 -15.99 -19.05
CA THR A 6 6.08 -14.64 -18.92
C THR A 6 4.78 -14.72 -18.12
N PRO A 7 4.63 -13.99 -16.99
CA PRO A 7 3.36 -13.95 -16.29
C PRO A 7 2.31 -13.46 -17.29
N SER A 8 1.22 -14.22 -17.44
CA SER A 8 0.23 -13.95 -18.48
C SER A 8 -0.32 -12.54 -18.31
N SER A 9 0.09 -11.61 -19.18
CA SER A 9 -0.49 -10.26 -19.18
C SER A 9 -2.01 -10.40 -19.30
N PRO A 10 -2.79 -9.70 -18.44
CA PRO A 10 -4.25 -9.82 -18.42
C PRO A 10 -4.84 -9.57 -19.81
N ALA A 11 -5.94 -10.26 -20.13
CA ALA A 11 -6.58 -10.18 -21.44
C ALA A 11 -6.95 -8.74 -21.84
N LEU A 12 -7.27 -7.90 -20.85
CA LEU A 12 -7.53 -6.47 -21.03
C LEU A 12 -6.27 -5.70 -21.45
N ALA A 13 -5.15 -5.92 -20.75
CA ALA A 13 -3.87 -5.28 -21.07
C ALA A 13 -3.38 -5.67 -22.46
N LYS A 14 -3.52 -6.94 -22.85
CA LYS A 14 -3.17 -7.40 -24.21
C LYS A 14 -4.03 -6.72 -25.27
N ARG A 15 -5.33 -6.55 -25.05
CA ARG A 15 -6.23 -5.84 -25.97
C ARG A 15 -5.92 -4.35 -26.10
N LEU A 16 -5.54 -3.70 -25.00
CA LEU A 16 -5.15 -2.28 -25.00
C LEU A 16 -3.79 -2.06 -25.69
N GLN A 17 -2.84 -2.98 -25.52
CA GLN A 17 -1.53 -2.94 -26.17
C GLN A 17 -1.60 -3.20 -27.68
N GLN A 18 -2.64 -3.88 -28.16
CA GLN A 18 -2.92 -4.06 -29.60
C GLN A 18 -3.44 -2.79 -30.27
N ILE A 19 -3.92 -1.81 -29.49
CA ILE A 19 -4.42 -0.53 -30.01
C ILE A 19 -3.23 0.43 -30.11
N GLU A 20 -2.59 0.45 -31.28
CA GLU A 20 -1.46 1.32 -31.59
C GLU A 20 -1.93 2.72 -32.04
N ILE A 21 -2.41 3.54 -31.11
CA ILE A 21 -2.68 4.96 -31.36
C ILE A 21 -1.47 5.82 -30.97
N TRP A 22 -1.03 6.69 -31.88
CA TRP A 22 0.11 7.59 -31.68
C TRP A 22 -0.26 8.71 -30.67
N PRO A 23 0.63 9.13 -29.75
CA PRO A 23 2.03 8.76 -29.55
C PRO A 23 2.22 7.52 -28.66
N MET A 24 3.23 6.70 -29.00
CA MET A 24 3.48 5.41 -28.35
C MET A 24 4.73 5.44 -27.48
N LEU A 25 4.60 5.00 -26.23
CA LEU A 25 5.69 4.97 -25.25
C LEU A 25 6.21 3.54 -25.13
N THR A 26 7.54 3.40 -25.18
CA THR A 26 8.21 2.10 -25.03
C THR A 26 8.99 2.09 -23.71
N PHE A 27 8.55 1.25 -22.77
CA PHE A 27 9.16 1.10 -21.46
C PHE A 27 10.12 -0.08 -21.48
N LYS A 28 11.43 0.20 -21.49
CA LYS A 28 12.48 -0.84 -21.48
C LYS A 28 12.44 -1.70 -20.21
N THR A 29 12.22 -1.08 -19.05
CA THR A 29 12.18 -1.77 -17.75
C THR A 29 10.91 -2.62 -17.56
N ALA A 30 9.79 -2.19 -18.16
CA ALA A 30 8.53 -2.94 -18.10
C ALA A 30 8.40 -3.98 -19.24
N GLY A 31 9.20 -3.86 -20.31
CA GLY A 31 9.06 -4.66 -21.52
C GLY A 31 7.76 -4.35 -22.28
N LEU A 32 7.22 -3.15 -22.13
CA LEU A 32 5.89 -2.78 -22.63
C LEU A 32 5.95 -1.66 -23.66
N ARG A 33 5.10 -1.78 -24.67
CA ARG A 33 4.81 -0.71 -25.63
C ARG A 33 3.32 -0.40 -25.54
N ILE A 34 2.97 0.80 -25.09
CA ILE A 34 1.57 1.21 -24.91
C ILE A 34 1.38 2.65 -25.38
N SER A 35 0.17 2.96 -25.87
CA SER A 35 -0.17 4.33 -26.22
C SER A 35 -0.26 5.22 -24.98
N MET A 36 0.23 6.46 -25.13
CA MET A 36 0.12 7.51 -24.11
C MET A 36 -1.34 7.77 -23.70
N TRP A 37 -2.30 7.61 -24.61
CA TRP A 37 -3.72 7.86 -24.36
C TRP A 37 -4.35 6.93 -23.33
N PHE A 38 -3.84 5.71 -23.14
CA PHE A 38 -4.29 4.82 -22.08
C PHE A 38 -3.54 5.04 -20.78
N LEU A 39 -2.28 5.48 -20.87
CA LEU A 39 -1.44 5.74 -19.71
C LEU A 39 -1.88 7.01 -18.97
N VAL A 40 -2.16 8.10 -19.69
CA VAL A 40 -2.44 9.42 -19.08
C VAL A 40 -3.67 9.40 -18.17
N PRO A 41 -4.84 8.88 -18.58
CA PRO A 41 -6.01 8.84 -17.71
C PRO A 41 -5.79 7.95 -16.48
N VAL A 42 -5.09 6.82 -16.65
CA VAL A 42 -4.77 5.92 -15.53
C VAL A 42 -3.84 6.63 -14.54
N ALA A 43 -2.75 7.23 -15.02
CA ALA A 43 -1.80 7.96 -14.19
C ALA A 43 -2.42 9.18 -13.51
N LEU A 44 -3.32 9.89 -14.20
CA LEU A 44 -4.03 11.05 -13.65
C LEU A 44 -5.03 10.62 -12.58
N ALA A 45 -5.81 9.57 -12.83
CA ALA A 45 -6.76 9.04 -11.84
C ALA A 45 -6.04 8.51 -10.60
N THR A 46 -4.98 7.71 -10.77
CA THR A 46 -4.22 7.16 -9.64
C THR A 46 -3.48 8.26 -8.88
N GLY A 47 -2.88 9.22 -9.58
CA GLY A 47 -2.22 10.37 -8.98
C GLY A 47 -3.17 11.29 -8.20
N MET A 48 -4.36 11.56 -8.74
CA MET A 48 -5.38 12.37 -8.06
C MET A 48 -5.89 11.67 -6.78
N LEU A 49 -6.12 10.35 -6.84
CA LEU A 49 -6.53 9.56 -5.68
C LEU A 49 -5.40 9.42 -4.64
N ALA A 50 -4.14 9.33 -5.10
CA ALA A 50 -2.97 9.36 -4.23
C ALA A 50 -2.84 10.70 -3.50
N ALA A 51 -3.02 11.82 -4.19
CA ALA A 51 -2.87 13.15 -3.62
C ALA A 51 -3.98 13.52 -2.62
N THR A 52 -5.20 13.03 -2.84
CA THR A 52 -6.38 13.42 -2.05
C THR A 52 -6.60 12.57 -0.81
N ILE A 53 -6.48 11.25 -0.93
CA ILE A 53 -6.80 10.30 0.15
C ILE A 53 -5.68 9.29 0.43
N ALA A 54 -4.51 9.48 -0.17
CA ALA A 54 -3.33 8.61 0.00
C ALA A 54 -3.58 7.13 -0.34
N VAL A 55 -4.46 6.83 -1.30
CA VAL A 55 -4.74 5.45 -1.78
C VAL A 55 -3.97 5.05 -3.04
N GLY A 56 -2.90 5.79 -3.36
CA GLY A 56 -2.14 5.64 -4.60
C GLY A 56 -1.74 4.19 -4.89
N GLY A 57 -1.05 3.52 -3.96
CA GLY A 57 -0.63 2.13 -4.16
C GLY A 57 -1.78 1.12 -4.24
N PHE A 58 -2.94 1.37 -3.60
CA PHE A 58 -4.06 0.45 -3.62
C PHE A 58 -4.74 0.38 -5.00
N ILE A 59 -4.82 1.51 -5.71
CA ILE A 59 -5.46 1.61 -7.04
C ILE A 59 -4.41 1.61 -8.15
N GLY A 60 -3.27 2.26 -7.91
CA GLY A 60 -2.15 2.41 -8.83
C GLY A 60 -1.44 1.09 -9.13
N VAL A 61 -1.10 0.27 -8.12
CA VAL A 61 -0.44 -1.02 -8.37
C VAL A 61 -1.34 -1.95 -9.21
N PRO A 62 -2.63 -2.18 -8.88
CA PRO A 62 -3.53 -2.94 -9.75
C PRO A 62 -3.80 -2.27 -11.09
N GLY A 63 -3.90 -0.94 -11.15
CA GLY A 63 -4.09 -0.21 -12.41
C GLY A 63 -2.94 -0.46 -13.40
N LEU A 64 -1.70 -0.35 -12.93
CA LEU A 64 -0.52 -0.64 -13.74
C LEU A 64 -0.44 -2.12 -14.13
N MET A 65 -0.80 -3.05 -13.24
CA MET A 65 -0.77 -4.49 -13.56
C MET A 65 -1.89 -4.91 -14.52
N TYR A 66 -3.14 -4.53 -14.25
CA TYR A 66 -4.31 -5.05 -14.98
C TYR A 66 -4.69 -4.26 -16.22
N ILE A 67 -4.50 -2.93 -16.20
CA ILE A 67 -4.85 -2.05 -17.33
C ILE A 67 -3.66 -1.92 -18.27
N ILE A 68 -2.48 -1.60 -17.73
CA ILE A 68 -1.28 -1.34 -18.53
C ILE A 68 -0.50 -2.62 -18.85
N GLY A 69 -0.56 -3.63 -17.97
CA GLY A 69 0.13 -4.91 -18.13
C GLY A 69 1.55 -4.95 -17.55
N ALA A 70 1.89 -4.00 -16.65
CA ALA A 70 3.17 -3.97 -15.97
C ALA A 70 3.34 -5.17 -15.03
N THR A 71 4.59 -5.62 -14.86
CA THR A 71 4.90 -6.65 -13.88
C THR A 71 4.65 -6.11 -12.47
N SER A 72 4.35 -7.00 -11.53
CA SER A 72 4.08 -6.64 -10.14
C SER A 72 5.25 -5.86 -9.50
N ILE A 73 6.49 -6.23 -9.80
CA ILE A 73 7.71 -5.54 -9.33
C ILE A 73 7.78 -4.11 -9.87
N VAL A 74 7.56 -3.92 -11.17
CA VAL A 74 7.65 -2.59 -11.79
C VAL A 74 6.52 -1.69 -11.28
N ALA A 75 5.30 -2.20 -11.21
CA ALA A 75 4.15 -1.46 -10.71
C ALA A 75 4.35 -0.98 -9.26
N SER A 76 4.79 -1.87 -8.36
CA SER A 76 5.01 -1.51 -6.95
C SER A 76 6.22 -0.58 -6.76
N ALA A 77 7.29 -0.74 -7.54
CA ALA A 77 8.42 0.18 -7.52
C ALA A 77 8.04 1.59 -8.02
N SER A 78 7.25 1.68 -9.10
CA SER A 78 6.77 2.96 -9.63
C SER A 78 5.90 3.71 -8.62
N GLU A 79 5.00 3.01 -7.93
CA GLU A 79 4.15 3.61 -6.90
C GLU A 79 4.94 4.12 -5.68
N LEU A 80 6.02 3.43 -5.29
CA LEU A 80 6.93 3.92 -4.24
C LEU A 80 7.61 5.25 -4.65
N VAL A 81 8.04 5.36 -5.91
CA VAL A 81 8.64 6.60 -6.44
C VAL A 81 7.61 7.71 -6.48
N ILE A 82 6.38 7.43 -6.92
CA ILE A 82 5.28 8.41 -6.94
C ILE A 82 5.00 8.92 -5.53
N ALA A 83 4.86 8.03 -4.54
CA ALA A 83 4.64 8.40 -3.15
C ALA A 83 5.78 9.27 -2.59
N PHE A 84 7.03 8.95 -2.92
CA PHE A 84 8.20 9.73 -2.52
C PHE A 84 8.18 11.14 -3.11
N VAL A 85 8.00 11.27 -4.43
CA VAL A 85 7.97 12.58 -5.12
C VAL A 85 6.81 13.43 -4.62
N MET A 86 5.64 12.81 -4.46
CA MET A 86 4.44 13.49 -3.94
C MET A 86 4.62 13.95 -2.49
N GLY A 87 5.18 13.11 -1.62
CA GLY A 87 5.46 13.47 -0.23
C GLY A 87 6.51 14.57 -0.10
N LEU A 88 7.59 14.52 -0.90
CA LEU A 88 8.62 15.56 -0.95
C LEU A 88 8.04 16.88 -1.45
N GLY A 89 7.36 16.87 -2.59
CA GLY A 89 6.75 18.06 -3.19
C GLY A 89 5.72 18.69 -2.26
N GLY A 90 4.85 17.88 -1.65
CA GLY A 90 3.91 18.34 -0.63
C GLY A 90 4.63 18.99 0.54
N THR A 91 5.62 18.33 1.13
CA THR A 91 6.35 18.89 2.28
C THR A 91 7.02 20.22 1.93
N LEU A 92 7.64 20.35 0.75
CA LEU A 92 8.30 21.60 0.33
C LEU A 92 7.32 22.75 0.14
N ILE A 93 6.16 22.50 -0.48
CA ILE A 93 5.12 23.52 -0.69
C ILE A 93 4.57 24.01 0.66
N TRP A 94 4.23 23.09 1.56
CA TRP A 94 3.68 23.44 2.87
C TRP A 94 4.73 24.11 3.78
N ALA A 95 5.99 23.71 3.65
CA ALA A 95 7.11 24.35 4.32
C ALA A 95 7.31 25.80 3.82
N TYR A 96 7.16 26.04 2.52
CA TYR A 96 7.19 27.40 1.96
C TYR A 96 6.09 28.29 2.54
N TYR A 97 4.89 27.74 2.79
CA TYR A 97 3.81 28.45 3.47
C TYR A 97 3.95 28.55 5.00
N GLY A 98 5.02 28.02 5.59
CA GLY A 98 5.27 28.09 7.04
C GLY A 98 4.30 27.26 7.89
N THR A 99 3.63 26.27 7.29
CA THR A 99 2.59 25.44 7.95
C THR A 99 3.12 24.11 8.50
N VAL A 100 4.44 23.91 8.48
CA VAL A 100 5.10 22.67 8.89
C VAL A 100 5.65 22.79 10.30
N ASP A 101 5.07 22.03 11.24
CA ASP A 101 5.62 21.88 12.58
C ASP A 101 6.78 20.88 12.57
N ILE A 102 8.01 21.40 12.66
CA ILE A 102 9.23 20.58 12.64
C ILE A 102 9.31 19.59 13.80
N ARG A 103 8.75 19.91 14.97
CA ARG A 103 8.78 19.00 16.13
C ARG A 103 7.92 17.78 15.87
N LEU A 104 6.70 17.99 15.37
CA LEU A 104 5.78 16.89 15.03
C LEU A 104 6.34 16.04 13.87
N VAL A 105 6.89 16.69 12.85
CA VAL A 105 7.52 16.00 11.71
C VAL A 105 8.65 15.10 12.16
N MET A 106 9.55 15.56 13.03
CA MET A 106 10.67 14.74 13.52
C MET A 106 10.19 13.51 14.30
N ILE A 107 9.12 13.64 15.10
CA ILE A 107 8.54 12.50 15.84
C ILE A 107 7.93 11.48 14.87
N ILE A 108 7.16 11.94 13.88
CA ILE A 108 6.54 11.06 12.88
C ILE A 108 7.60 10.38 12.01
N LEU A 109 8.64 11.11 11.60
CA LEU A 109 9.76 10.56 10.83
C LEU A 109 10.55 9.51 11.62
N ALA A 110 10.84 9.77 12.90
CA ALA A 110 11.52 8.80 13.75
C ALA A 110 10.71 7.50 13.89
N GLY A 111 9.41 7.61 14.14
CA GLY A 111 8.51 6.46 14.21
C GLY A 111 8.42 5.70 12.88
N SER A 112 8.31 6.42 11.76
CA SER A 112 8.24 5.84 10.42
C SER A 112 9.55 5.13 10.05
N LEU A 113 10.70 5.74 10.29
CA LEU A 113 12.00 5.16 9.97
C LEU A 113 12.23 3.84 10.73
N PHE A 114 11.87 3.82 12.02
CA PHE A 114 11.91 2.60 12.83
C PHE A 114 10.92 1.53 12.30
N GLY A 115 9.68 1.93 12.01
CA GLY A 115 8.64 1.03 11.50
C GLY A 115 8.99 0.42 10.14
N VAL A 116 9.54 1.20 9.20
CA VAL A 116 9.93 0.73 7.87
C VAL A 116 11.05 -0.30 7.95
N GLN A 117 12.03 -0.10 8.83
CA GLN A 117 13.12 -1.08 9.03
C GLN A 117 12.58 -2.40 9.59
N LEU A 118 11.72 -2.34 10.61
CA LEU A 118 11.04 -3.54 11.14
C LEU A 118 10.19 -4.22 10.08
N GLY A 119 9.48 -3.45 9.24
CA GLY A 119 8.70 -3.97 8.13
C GLY A 119 9.55 -4.67 7.09
N ALA A 120 10.67 -4.06 6.67
CA ALA A 120 11.60 -4.64 5.70
C ALA A 120 12.26 -5.92 6.22
N ILE A 121 12.59 -5.99 7.51
CA ILE A 121 13.06 -7.22 8.15
C ILE A 121 11.92 -8.24 8.18
N GLY A 122 10.71 -7.85 8.57
CA GLY A 122 9.56 -8.74 8.63
C GLY A 122 9.25 -9.42 7.29
N THR A 123 9.41 -8.72 6.16
CA THR A 123 9.13 -9.29 4.84
C THR A 123 10.20 -10.26 4.33
N THR A 124 11.43 -10.24 4.86
CA THR A 124 12.47 -11.20 4.46
C THR A 124 12.34 -12.54 5.17
N TYR A 125 11.82 -12.55 6.41
CA TYR A 125 11.66 -13.76 7.22
C TYR A 125 10.30 -14.47 7.04
N VAL A 126 9.31 -13.79 6.47
CA VAL A 126 7.93 -14.29 6.36
C VAL A 126 7.59 -14.63 4.91
N LYS A 127 6.92 -15.76 4.71
CA LYS A 127 6.49 -16.20 3.38
C LYS A 127 5.53 -15.17 2.74
N GLU A 128 5.69 -14.90 1.45
CA GLU A 128 4.93 -13.86 0.73
C GLU A 128 3.41 -13.98 0.88
N TYR A 129 2.87 -15.21 0.87
CA TYR A 129 1.44 -15.42 1.01
C TYR A 129 0.90 -15.01 2.40
N MET A 130 1.69 -15.22 3.46
CA MET A 130 1.32 -14.79 4.81
C MET A 130 1.25 -13.26 4.87
N ILE A 131 2.21 -12.56 4.29
CA ILE A 131 2.22 -11.09 4.23
C ILE A 131 0.93 -10.57 3.56
N LYS A 132 0.52 -11.18 2.45
CA LYS A 132 -0.74 -10.85 1.76
C LYS A 132 -1.96 -11.07 2.67
N TYR A 133 -2.01 -12.17 3.42
CA TYR A 133 -3.09 -12.42 4.39
C TYR A 133 -3.14 -11.40 5.52
N VAL A 134 -1.99 -11.02 6.09
CA VAL A 134 -1.94 -9.99 7.14
C VAL A 134 -2.47 -8.66 6.60
N MET A 135 -1.95 -8.23 5.44
CA MET A 135 -2.36 -6.99 4.80
C MET A 135 -3.86 -6.99 4.47
N ALA A 136 -4.39 -8.09 3.92
CA ALA A 136 -5.82 -8.20 3.64
C ALA A 136 -6.67 -8.11 4.92
N THR A 137 -6.24 -8.78 6.00
CA THR A 137 -6.97 -8.81 7.27
C THR A 137 -7.00 -7.43 7.93
N ILE A 138 -5.85 -6.76 8.06
CA ILE A 138 -5.81 -5.42 8.66
C ILE A 138 -6.60 -4.40 7.83
N MET A 139 -6.54 -4.50 6.49
CA MET A 139 -7.27 -3.58 5.60
C MET A 139 -8.78 -3.78 5.73
N LEU A 140 -9.24 -5.02 5.88
CA LEU A 140 -10.66 -5.32 6.09
C LEU A 140 -11.15 -4.75 7.43
N ILE A 141 -10.38 -4.93 8.52
CA ILE A 141 -10.72 -4.36 9.83
C ILE A 141 -10.77 -2.83 9.76
N VAL A 142 -9.80 -2.19 9.09
CA VAL A 142 -9.76 -0.73 8.91
C VAL A 142 -10.93 -0.25 8.04
N ALA A 143 -11.33 -0.99 7.01
CA ALA A 143 -12.49 -0.66 6.19
C ALA A 143 -13.79 -0.66 7.03
N VAL A 144 -13.94 -1.65 7.91
CA VAL A 144 -15.05 -1.71 8.87
C VAL A 144 -14.99 -0.52 9.85
N SER A 145 -13.81 -0.20 10.39
CA SER A 145 -13.63 1.01 11.24
C SER A 145 -14.09 2.27 10.52
N ARG A 146 -13.66 2.49 9.27
CA ARG A 146 -14.03 3.68 8.49
C ARG A 146 -15.50 3.72 8.12
N PHE A 147 -16.15 2.58 7.91
CA PHE A 147 -17.60 2.51 7.72
C PHE A 147 -18.36 3.13 8.90
N PHE A 148 -17.92 2.85 10.14
CA PHE A 148 -18.52 3.46 11.34
C PHE A 148 -18.16 4.95 11.52
N ALA A 149 -17.07 5.43 10.91
CA ALA A 149 -16.69 6.84 10.97
C ALA A 149 -17.47 7.73 9.98
N ILE A 150 -17.98 7.17 8.87
CA ILE A 150 -18.66 7.93 7.80
C ILE A 150 -19.85 8.77 8.31
N PRO A 151 -20.75 8.25 9.19
CA PRO A 151 -21.91 9.01 9.66
C PRO A 151 -21.56 10.30 10.39
N LYS A 152 -20.38 10.36 11.04
CA LYS A 152 -19.89 11.61 11.66
C LYS A 152 -19.70 12.70 10.60
N TYR A 153 -19.02 12.36 9.52
CA TYR A 153 -18.77 13.31 8.42
C TYR A 153 -20.06 13.71 7.71
N LEU A 154 -21.01 12.77 7.54
CA LEU A 154 -22.32 13.08 6.92
C LEU A 154 -23.18 14.03 7.77
N ASN A 155 -23.09 13.92 9.11
CA ASN A 155 -23.77 14.83 10.03
C ASN A 155 -23.13 16.23 10.01
N GLU A 156 -21.80 16.31 9.99
CA GLU A 156 -21.06 17.58 9.83
C GLU A 156 -21.37 18.28 8.50
N LEU A 157 -21.60 17.51 7.43
CA LEU A 157 -22.00 18.00 6.11
C LEU A 157 -23.51 18.32 6.00
N GLN A 158 -24.28 18.21 7.09
CA GLN A 158 -25.74 18.42 7.13
C GLN A 158 -26.55 17.55 6.16
N VAL A 159 -25.99 16.43 5.69
CA VAL A 159 -26.67 15.50 4.76
C VAL A 159 -27.63 14.57 5.51
N THR A 160 -27.37 14.31 6.79
CA THR A 160 -28.20 13.47 7.67
C THR A 160 -28.39 14.18 9.00
N ALA A 161 -29.58 14.11 9.61
CA ALA A 161 -29.85 14.61 10.96
C ALA A 161 -29.81 13.44 11.97
N LEU A 162 -28.61 12.91 12.23
CA LEU A 162 -28.43 11.89 13.25
C LEU A 162 -28.27 12.54 14.62
N ALA A 163 -28.84 11.93 15.67
CA ALA A 163 -28.63 12.41 17.03
C ALA A 163 -27.13 12.32 17.39
N ASP A 164 -26.62 13.36 18.06
CA ASP A 164 -25.20 13.47 18.44
C ASP A 164 -24.71 12.28 19.27
N SER A 165 -25.61 11.66 20.05
CA SER A 165 -25.33 10.45 20.84
C SER A 165 -25.05 9.23 19.95
N SER A 166 -25.79 9.05 18.85
CA SER A 166 -25.57 7.95 17.90
C SER A 166 -24.25 8.14 17.14
N VAL A 167 -23.92 9.37 16.76
CA VAL A 167 -22.65 9.70 16.10
C VAL A 167 -21.46 9.47 17.03
N ALA A 168 -21.58 9.84 18.31
CA ALA A 168 -20.56 9.61 19.31
C ALA A 168 -20.29 8.11 19.52
N LEU A 169 -21.34 7.28 19.62
CA LEU A 169 -21.21 5.83 19.74
C LEU A 169 -20.51 5.20 18.52
N MET A 170 -20.91 5.57 17.30
CA MET A 170 -20.28 5.04 16.09
C MET A 170 -18.81 5.46 15.97
N THR A 171 -18.47 6.69 16.40
CA THR A 171 -17.08 7.17 16.42
C THR A 171 -16.23 6.41 17.44
N GLN A 172 -16.76 6.14 18.64
CA GLN A 172 -16.07 5.34 19.66
C GLN A 172 -15.83 3.91 19.17
N ILE A 173 -16.86 3.28 18.57
CA ILE A 173 -16.72 1.96 17.96
C ILE A 173 -15.63 1.98 16.87
N SER A 174 -15.64 2.97 15.97
CA SER A 174 -14.60 3.15 14.95
C SER A 174 -13.21 3.23 15.59
N PHE A 175 -13.04 3.99 16.67
CA PHE A 175 -11.77 4.15 17.36
C PHE A 175 -11.27 2.82 17.97
N TYR A 176 -12.14 2.08 18.67
CA TYR A 176 -11.78 0.77 19.22
C TYR A 176 -11.42 -0.25 18.14
N VAL A 177 -12.17 -0.29 17.04
CA VAL A 177 -11.87 -1.16 15.89
C VAL A 177 -10.51 -0.80 15.28
N MET A 178 -10.16 0.49 15.22
CA MET A 178 -8.83 0.94 14.76
C MET A 178 -7.71 0.48 15.69
N CYS A 179 -7.87 0.64 17.00
CA CYS A 179 -6.90 0.15 17.99
C CYS A 179 -6.71 -1.36 17.89
N PHE A 180 -7.81 -2.12 17.71
CA PHE A 180 -7.75 -3.55 17.50
C PHE A 180 -7.02 -3.92 16.20
N ALA A 181 -7.26 -3.20 15.09
CA ALA A 181 -6.54 -3.40 13.84
C ALA A 181 -5.01 -3.23 14.00
N LEU A 182 -4.60 -2.20 14.75
CA LEU A 182 -3.18 -1.93 15.02
C LEU A 182 -2.56 -3.04 15.89
N LEU A 183 -3.26 -3.46 16.94
CA LEU A 183 -2.79 -4.54 17.83
C LEU A 183 -2.67 -5.85 17.07
N THR A 184 -3.69 -6.25 16.32
CA THR A 184 -3.65 -7.49 15.51
C THR A 184 -2.51 -7.46 14.50
N GLY A 185 -2.33 -6.35 13.77
CA GLY A 185 -1.21 -6.17 12.85
C GLY A 185 0.15 -6.31 13.54
N ALA A 186 0.35 -5.63 14.66
CA ALA A 186 1.59 -5.70 15.44
C ALA A 186 1.85 -7.12 15.96
N THR A 187 0.84 -7.78 16.55
CA THR A 187 0.96 -9.14 17.07
C THR A 187 1.33 -10.12 15.97
N ILE A 188 0.69 -10.06 14.81
CA ILE A 188 0.97 -11.01 13.73
C ILE A 188 2.41 -10.84 13.22
N ILE A 189 2.88 -9.61 13.06
CA ILE A 189 4.26 -9.33 12.62
C ILE A 189 5.28 -9.83 13.66
N LEU A 190 5.06 -9.50 14.95
CA LEU A 190 5.94 -9.93 16.04
C LEU A 190 6.01 -11.47 16.16
N VAL A 191 4.87 -12.14 16.16
CA VAL A 191 4.79 -13.62 16.26
C VAL A 191 5.53 -14.28 15.10
N ASN A 192 5.34 -13.77 13.87
CA ASN A 192 6.00 -14.34 12.70
C ASN A 192 7.52 -14.08 12.72
N LEU A 193 7.96 -12.91 13.19
CA LEU A 193 9.38 -12.60 13.36
C LEU A 193 10.04 -13.53 14.39
N PHE A 194 9.41 -13.72 15.55
CA PHE A 194 9.93 -14.62 16.59
C PHE A 194 9.95 -16.08 16.13
N LYS A 195 8.91 -16.54 15.45
CA LYS A 195 8.82 -17.89 14.91
C LYS A 195 9.90 -18.14 13.85
N ALA A 196 10.12 -17.20 12.94
CA ALA A 196 11.16 -17.32 11.92
C ALA A 196 12.56 -17.38 12.55
N ARG A 197 12.85 -16.52 13.53
CA ARG A 197 14.13 -16.52 14.26
C ARG A 197 14.36 -17.81 15.07
N SER A 198 13.30 -18.40 15.61
CA SER A 198 13.39 -19.69 16.31
C SER A 198 13.66 -20.86 15.36
N GLN A 199 13.12 -20.83 14.14
CA GLN A 199 13.37 -21.84 13.11
C GLN A 199 14.81 -21.78 12.59
N GLU A 200 15.35 -20.58 12.41
CA GLU A 200 16.75 -20.38 12.04
C GLU A 200 17.71 -20.88 13.13
N LYS A 201 17.42 -20.58 14.40
CA LYS A 201 18.19 -21.13 15.54
C LYS A 201 18.11 -22.65 15.63
N ALA A 202 16.96 -23.25 15.34
CA ALA A 202 16.80 -24.70 15.36
C ALA A 202 17.52 -25.39 14.18
N ALA A 203 17.60 -24.75 13.01
CA ALA A 203 18.32 -25.24 11.84
C ALA A 203 19.85 -25.06 11.96
N ALA A 204 20.31 -24.14 12.82
CA ALA A 204 21.73 -23.90 13.09
C ALA A 204 22.36 -24.83 14.14
N VAL A 205 21.58 -25.72 14.77
CA VAL A 205 22.12 -26.77 15.66
C VAL A 205 22.56 -27.96 14.79
N PRO A 206 23.87 -28.28 14.69
CA PRO A 206 24.30 -29.45 13.92
C PRO A 206 23.74 -30.72 14.56
N ALA A 207 23.23 -31.63 13.72
CA ALA A 207 22.78 -32.94 14.16
C ALA A 207 23.91 -33.64 14.96
N PRO A 208 23.61 -34.30 16.09
CA PRO A 208 24.63 -35.06 16.80
C PRO A 208 25.18 -36.12 15.86
N ALA A 209 26.50 -36.10 15.65
CA ALA A 209 27.21 -37.17 14.99
C ALA A 209 27.08 -38.45 15.86
N GLY A 210 26.08 -39.28 15.58
CA GLY A 210 26.16 -40.71 15.87
C GLY A 210 27.04 -41.33 14.79
N GLY A 211 28.04 -42.17 15.08
CA GLY A 211 28.14 -43.14 16.16
C GLY A 211 28.44 -44.46 15.49
#